data_AF-A0A358IWG1-F1
#
_entry.id   AF-A0A358IWG1-F1
#
_cell.length_a   1.000
_cell.length_b   1.000
_cell.length_c   1.000
_cell.angle_alpha   90.00
_cell.angle_beta   90.00
_cell.angle_gamma   90.00
#
_symmetry.space_group_name_H-M   'P 1'
#
loop_
_entity.id
_entity.type
_entity.pdbx_description
1 polymer ?
#
loop_
_entity_poly.entity_id
_entity_poly.type
_entity_poly.pdbx_seq_one_letter_code
_entity_poly.pdbx_strand_id
1 'polypeptide(L)'
;AWAEAGRTRGLKGTLSGLSGAPVLDRRGRVLGVTIAESPRRGRIYTTAPDTFVPAVGAQQRADEAALGQAVTTQNYGAVSDRLRRDLRVAQVVCLTL
;
A
#
# COMPACT_ATOMS: atom_id res chain seq x y z
N ALA A 1 -5.75 -9.42 9.46
CA ALA A 1 -5.34 -8.56 10.61
C ALA A 1 -4.45 -9.39 11.53
N TRP A 2 -3.44 -8.77 12.11
CA TRP A 2 -2.44 -9.40 12.98
C TRP A 2 -2.63 -8.97 14.42
N ALA A 3 -2.08 -9.77 15.34
CA ALA A 3 -2.03 -9.47 16.76
C ALA A 3 -0.58 -9.39 17.23
N GLU A 4 -0.32 -8.57 18.23
CA GLU A 4 0.99 -8.49 18.88
C GLU A 4 1.24 -9.75 19.71
N ALA A 5 2.36 -10.45 19.48
CA ALA A 5 2.73 -11.64 20.24
C ALA A 5 3.49 -11.32 21.53
N GLY A 6 4.16 -10.18 21.60
CA GLY A 6 4.91 -9.73 22.77
C GLY A 6 5.95 -8.65 22.44
N ARG A 7 6.63 -8.16 23.49
CA ARG A 7 7.67 -7.14 23.40
C ARG A 7 8.97 -7.60 24.04
N THR A 8 10.09 -7.12 23.49
CA THR A 8 11.38 -7.22 24.17
C THR A 8 11.44 -6.24 25.35
N ARG A 9 12.35 -6.51 26.29
CA ARG A 9 12.47 -5.75 27.54
C ARG A 9 12.70 -4.27 27.26
N GLY A 10 11.95 -3.41 27.94
CA GLY A 10 12.08 -1.95 27.85
C GLY A 10 11.20 -1.29 26.78
N LEU A 11 10.62 -2.06 25.86
CA LEU A 11 9.68 -1.51 24.87
C LEU A 11 8.28 -1.37 25.48
N LYS A 12 7.78 -0.14 25.52
CA LYS A 12 6.45 0.21 26.05
C LYS A 12 5.75 1.19 25.11
N GLY A 13 4.44 1.35 25.29
CA GLY A 13 3.65 2.35 24.54
C GLY A 13 3.06 1.82 23.24
N THR A 14 2.62 2.74 22.39
CA THR A 14 1.91 2.45 21.14
C THR A 14 2.82 1.83 20.07
N LEU A 15 2.26 1.08 19.11
CA LEU A 15 2.97 0.66 17.89
C LEU A 15 2.81 1.70 16.76
N SER A 16 2.44 2.94 17.11
CA SER A 16 2.24 4.01 16.13
C SER A 16 3.53 4.29 15.37
N GLY A 17 3.39 4.71 14.11
CA GLY A 17 4.54 4.93 13.22
C GLY A 17 4.96 3.69 12.42
N LEU A 18 4.30 2.54 12.60
CA LEU A 18 4.53 1.37 11.73
C LEU A 18 3.86 1.46 10.36
N SER A 19 3.06 2.49 10.07
CA SER A 19 2.44 2.63 8.74
C SER A 19 3.51 2.71 7.65
N GLY A 20 3.37 1.90 6.61
CA GLY A 20 4.37 1.71 5.55
C GLY A 20 5.45 0.66 5.86
N ALA A 21 5.57 0.17 7.10
CA ALA A 21 6.57 -0.84 7.45
C ALA A 21 6.29 -2.18 6.74
N PRO A 22 7.33 -2.90 6.27
CA PRO A 22 7.17 -4.16 5.56
C PRO A 22 6.69 -5.27 6.49
N VAL A 23 5.80 -6.11 5.99
CA VAL A 23 5.37 -7.36 6.62
C VAL A 23 6.22 -8.48 6.04
N LEU A 24 6.98 -9.17 6.89
CA LEU A 24 7.93 -10.19 6.46
C LEU A 24 7.44 -11.59 6.81
N ASP A 25 7.77 -12.55 5.95
CA ASP A 25 7.65 -13.97 6.27
C ASP A 25 8.85 -14.51 7.04
N ARG A 26 8.83 -15.80 7.38
CA ARG A 26 9.93 -16.48 8.11
C ARG A 26 11.27 -16.49 7.37
N ARG A 27 11.29 -16.19 6.08
CA ARG A 27 12.49 -16.10 5.24
C ARG A 27 12.91 -14.65 4.98
N GLY A 28 12.23 -13.67 5.58
CA GLY A 28 12.51 -12.25 5.38
C GLY A 28 11.93 -11.68 4.08
N ARG A 29 11.00 -12.36 3.42
CA ARG A 29 10.38 -11.88 2.18
C ARG A 29 9.20 -10.95 2.50
N VAL A 30 9.06 -9.86 1.74
CA VAL A 30 7.94 -8.93 1.88
C VAL A 30 6.66 -9.56 1.35
N LEU A 31 5.63 -9.63 2.19
CA LEU A 31 4.29 -10.11 1.83
C LEU A 31 3.23 -9.01 1.88
N GLY A 32 3.58 -7.82 2.37
CA GLY A 32 2.64 -6.72 2.52
C GLY A 32 3.28 -5.51 3.19
N VAL A 33 2.47 -4.49 3.41
CA VAL A 33 2.82 -3.30 4.20
C VAL A 33 1.79 -3.07 5.27
N THR A 34 2.23 -2.55 6.41
CA THR A 34 1.33 -2.13 7.49
C THR A 34 0.59 -0.86 7.08
N ILE A 35 -0.74 -0.88 7.17
CA ILE A 35 -1.59 0.25 6.80
C ILE A 35 -1.95 1.06 8.03
N ALA A 36 -2.43 0.37 9.07
CA ALA A 36 -2.93 1.00 10.28
C ALA A 36 -2.77 0.10 11.50
N GLU A 37 -2.68 0.72 12.67
CA GLU A 37 -2.76 0.07 13.97
C GLU A 37 -4.09 0.45 14.63
N SER A 38 -4.69 -0.48 15.37
CA SER A 38 -5.74 -0.19 16.35
C SER A 38 -5.21 -0.52 17.75
N PRO A 39 -4.61 0.46 18.46
CA PRO A 39 -4.03 0.24 19.78
C PRO A 39 -5.04 -0.32 20.77
N ARG A 40 -6.29 0.17 20.73
CA ARG A 40 -7.39 -0.25 21.62
C ARG A 40 -7.77 -1.73 21.49
N ARG A 41 -7.42 -2.37 20.37
CA ARG A 41 -7.78 -3.78 20.10
C ARG A 41 -6.55 -4.67 19.89
N GLY A 42 -5.33 -4.14 20.06
CA GLY A 42 -4.09 -4.87 19.81
C GLY A 42 -3.99 -5.44 18.38
N ARG A 43 -4.57 -4.74 17.40
CA ARG A 43 -4.63 -5.20 15.99
C ARG A 43 -3.76 -4.37 15.08
N ILE A 44 -3.05 -5.05 14.17
CA ILE A 44 -2.30 -4.43 13.07
C ILE A 44 -2.98 -4.84 11.76
N TYR A 45 -3.30 -3.86 10.92
CA TYR A 45 -3.85 -4.06 9.59
C TYR A 45 -2.76 -3.92 8.55
N THR A 46 -2.73 -4.84 7.61
CA THR A 46 -1.77 -4.87 6.52
C THR A 46 -2.52 -5.01 5.22
N THR A 47 -1.85 -4.72 4.11
CA THR A 47 -2.34 -5.14 2.79
C THR A 47 -2.56 -6.65 2.77
N ALA A 48 -3.50 -7.10 1.94
CA ALA A 48 -3.74 -8.52 1.72
C ALA A 48 -2.67 -9.05 0.74
N PRO A 49 -1.91 -10.12 1.07
CA PRO A 49 -0.78 -10.56 0.24
C PRO A 49 -1.15 -10.91 -1.22
N ASP A 50 -2.34 -11.48 -1.40
CA ASP A 50 -2.95 -11.84 -2.68
C ASP A 50 -3.20 -10.64 -3.60
N THR A 51 -3.43 -9.46 -3.03
CA THR A 51 -3.60 -8.21 -3.79
C THR A 51 -2.31 -7.40 -3.87
N PHE A 52 -1.51 -7.41 -2.81
CA PHE A 52 -0.28 -6.62 -2.71
C PHE A 52 0.81 -7.13 -3.64
N VAL A 53 1.13 -8.43 -3.58
CA VAL A 53 2.26 -9.00 -4.33
C VAL A 53 2.07 -8.81 -5.85
N PRO A 54 0.89 -9.07 -6.44
CA PRO A 54 0.67 -8.76 -7.86
C PRO A 54 0.76 -7.26 -8.18
N ALA A 55 0.25 -6.39 -7.29
CA ALA A 55 0.27 -4.94 -7.50
C ALA A 55 1.69 -4.36 -7.53
N VAL A 56 2.61 -4.89 -6.70
CA VAL A 56 4.02 -4.47 -6.73
C VAL A 56 4.87 -5.25 -7.73
N GLY A 57 4.46 -6.47 -8.11
CA GLY A 57 5.16 -7.26 -9.14
C GLY A 57 5.00 -6.70 -10.55
N ALA A 58 3.93 -5.96 -10.82
CA ALA A 58 3.63 -5.31 -12.09
C ALA A 58 4.24 -3.90 -12.22
N GLN A 59 5.43 -3.66 -11.66
CA GLN A 59 6.08 -2.35 -11.76
C GLN A 59 6.52 -2.07 -13.20
N GLN A 60 5.89 -1.09 -13.86
CA GLN A 60 6.46 -0.46 -15.05
C GLN A 60 7.77 0.21 -14.67
N ARG A 61 8.79 0.04 -15.52
CA ARG A 61 10.08 0.70 -15.31
C ARG A 61 9.93 2.20 -15.53
N ALA A 62 10.78 3.00 -14.87
CA ALA A 62 10.70 4.46 -14.97
C ALA A 62 10.90 4.99 -16.40
N ASP A 63 11.60 4.23 -17.24
CA ASP A 63 11.86 4.49 -18.66
C ASP A 63 10.79 3.89 -19.59
N GLU A 64 9.83 3.16 -19.05
CA GLU A 64 8.75 2.56 -19.82
C GLU A 64 7.68 3.61 -20.13
N ALA A 65 7.22 3.66 -21.38
CA ALA A 65 6.15 4.57 -21.77
C ALA A 65 4.89 4.24 -20.97
N ALA A 66 4.34 5.23 -20.27
CA ALA A 66 3.09 5.07 -19.54
C ALA A 66 1.96 4.75 -20.55
N LEU A 67 1.44 3.53 -20.51
CA LEU A 67 0.38 3.05 -21.42
C LEU A 67 -1.03 3.51 -20.98
N GLY A 68 -1.12 4.49 -20.08
CA GLY A 68 -2.35 4.95 -19.46
C GLY A 68 -2.91 6.23 -20.07
N GLN A 69 -4.20 6.50 -19.80
CA GLN A 69 -4.80 7.80 -20.12
C GLN A 69 -4.10 8.91 -19.32
N ALA A 70 -3.65 9.96 -19.99
CA ALA A 70 -3.06 11.12 -19.34
C ALA A 70 -4.05 11.78 -18.38
N VAL A 71 -3.61 12.03 -17.14
CA VAL A 71 -4.39 12.75 -16.12
C VAL A 71 -3.86 14.18 -16.04
N THR A 72 -4.71 15.15 -16.41
CA THR A 72 -4.43 16.58 -16.36
C THR A 72 -5.38 17.28 -15.40
N THR A 73 -5.07 18.52 -15.01
CA THR A 73 -5.97 19.32 -14.16
C THR A 73 -7.34 19.55 -14.80
N GLN A 74 -7.43 19.56 -16.14
CA GLN A 74 -8.69 19.73 -16.87
C GLN A 74 -9.54 18.45 -16.89
N ASN A 75 -8.93 17.27 -16.95
CA ASN A 75 -9.66 16.00 -17.10
C ASN A 75 -9.75 15.16 -15.82
N TYR A 76 -9.05 15.55 -14.75
CA TYR A 76 -8.95 14.81 -13.50
C TYR A 76 -10.30 14.36 -12.94
N GLY A 77 -11.29 15.24 -12.92
CA GLY A 77 -12.63 14.93 -12.39
C GLY A 77 -13.31 13.79 -13.16
N ALA A 78 -13.32 13.87 -14.49
CA ALA A 78 -13.96 12.86 -15.33
C ALA A 78 -13.25 11.50 -15.26
N VAL A 79 -11.91 11.51 -15.27
CA VAL A 79 -11.09 10.29 -15.17
C VAL A 79 -11.29 9.62 -13.81
N SER A 80 -11.20 10.38 -12.72
CA SER A 80 -11.35 9.87 -11.35
C SER A 80 -12.74 9.28 -11.12
N ASP A 81 -13.78 9.96 -11.63
CA ASP A 81 -15.16 9.52 -11.47
C ASP A 81 -15.46 8.24 -12.27
N ARG A 82 -14.86 8.08 -13.46
CA ARG A 82 -14.91 6.81 -14.20
C ARG A 82 -14.22 5.68 -13.45
N LEU A 83 -12.98 5.87 -13.00
CA LEU A 83 -12.23 4.83 -12.25
C LEU A 83 -12.99 4.39 -10.99
N ARG A 84 -13.60 5.34 -10.28
CA ARG A 84 -14.44 5.07 -9.11
C ARG A 84 -15.69 4.26 -9.46
N ARG A 85 -16.41 4.60 -10.53
CA ARG A 85 -17.57 3.82 -11.01
C ARG A 85 -17.19 2.40 -11.43
N ASP A 86 -16.02 2.25 -12.03
CA ASP A 86 -15.50 0.97 -12.50
C ASP A 86 -14.92 0.11 -11.35
N LEU A 87 -14.88 0.62 -10.10
CA LEU A 87 -14.30 -0.03 -8.93
C LEU A 87 -12.82 -0.45 -9.15
N ARG A 88 -12.06 0.38 -9.87
CA ARG A 88 -10.67 0.07 -10.24
C ARG A 88 -9.66 0.71 -9.30
N VAL A 89 -8.66 -0.07 -8.90
CA VAL A 89 -7.39 0.46 -8.39
C VAL A 89 -6.50 0.76 -9.59
N ALA A 90 -6.08 2.02 -9.76
CA ALA A 90 -5.24 2.45 -10.87
C ALA A 90 -3.91 3.01 -10.35
N GLN A 91 -2.81 2.63 -10.99
CA GLN A 91 -1.51 3.25 -10.75
C GLN A 91 -1.47 4.62 -11.45
N VAL A 92 -1.04 5.64 -10.72
CA VAL A 92 -0.80 6.99 -11.26
C VAL A 92 0.68 7.29 -11.11
N VAL A 93 1.31 7.67 -12.22
CA VAL A 93 2.72 8.07 -12.26
C VAL A 93 2.80 9.54 -12.62
N CYS A 94 3.61 10.30 -11.88
CA CYS A 94 3.89 11.69 -12.22
C CYS A 94 4.94 11.72 -13.33
N LEU A 95 4.55 12.24 -14.48
CA LEU A 95 5.45 12.52 -15.59
C LEU A 95 6.01 13.94 -15.40
N THR A 96 6.93 14.11 -14.44
CA THR A 96 7.72 15.35 -14.40
C THR A 96 8.76 15.29 -15.51
N LEU A 97 8.84 16.35 -16.32
CA LEU A 97 10.06 16.70 -17.04
C LEU A 97 11.06 17.34 -16.07
#